data_AF-A0A2S5KVC4-F1
#
_entry.id   AF-A0A2S5KVC4-F1
#
_cell.length_a   1.000
_cell.length_b   1.000
_cell.length_c   1.000
_cell.angle_alpha   90.00
_cell.angle_beta   90.00
_cell.angle_gamma   90.00
#
_symmetry.space_group_name_H-M   'P 1'
#
loop_
_entity.id
_entity.type
_entity.pdbx_description
1 polymer ?
#
loop_
_entity_poly.entity_id
_entity_poly.type
_entity_poly.pdbx_seq_one_letter_code
_entity_poly.pdbx_strand_id
1 'polypeptide(L)'
;MTETDAWGYWDKQIIFAAFYVAISAMLAWLTFARLSIARIAKKMNAAGLPPLDWGPNGNRVPEYAREILKTKKGFNTPVQLRSPVLRFATPKDWYLALWLLVSLYGSMALVPLALLLC
;
A
#
# COMPACT_ATOMS: atom_id res chain seq x y z
N MET A 1 23.51 24.03 -23.90
CA MET A 1 22.45 23.71 -22.92
C MET A 1 22.63 24.72 -21.81
N THR A 2 21.76 25.72 -21.72
CA THR A 2 21.88 26.76 -20.68
C THR A 2 21.29 26.20 -19.38
N GLU A 3 21.76 26.69 -18.24
CA GLU A 3 21.38 26.20 -16.91
C GLU A 3 19.85 26.21 -16.69
N THR A 4 19.15 27.17 -17.30
CA THR A 4 17.69 27.28 -17.31
C THR A 4 16.96 26.14 -18.03
N ASP A 5 17.57 25.56 -19.07
CA ASP A 5 16.99 24.44 -19.81
C ASP A 5 17.07 23.13 -19.01
N ALA A 6 18.10 23.01 -18.16
CA ALA A 6 18.32 21.86 -17.31
C ALA A 6 17.26 21.80 -16.19
N TRP A 7 16.98 22.92 -15.52
CA TRP A 7 15.95 23.00 -14.48
C TRP A 7 14.56 22.62 -15.01
N GLY A 8 14.13 23.22 -16.14
CA GLY A 8 12.84 22.91 -16.74
C GLY A 8 12.70 21.48 -17.28
N TYR A 9 13.81 20.77 -17.52
CA TYR A 9 13.79 19.34 -17.85
C TYR A 9 13.49 18.48 -16.61
N TRP A 10 14.17 18.74 -15.49
CA TRP A 10 13.97 17.98 -14.25
C TRP A 10 12.56 18.16 -13.68
N ASP A 11 11.99 19.37 -13.77
CA ASP A 11 10.63 19.65 -13.30
C ASP A 11 9.60 18.78 -14.02
N LYS A 12 9.72 18.66 -15.36
CA LYS A 12 8.85 17.80 -16.18
C LYS A 12 9.00 16.31 -15.82
N GLN A 13 10.22 15.86 -15.53
CA GLN A 13 10.46 14.48 -15.10
C GLN A 13 9.82 14.19 -13.73
N ILE A 14 9.91 15.13 -12.79
CA ILE A 14 9.31 15.00 -11.46
C ILE A 14 7.78 14.97 -11.57
N ILE A 15 7.18 15.85 -12.37
CA ILE A 15 5.73 15.88 -12.61
C ILE A 15 5.26 14.56 -13.25
N PHE A 16 5.98 14.07 -14.26
CA PHE A 16 5.66 12.80 -14.91
C PHE A 16 5.78 11.61 -13.95
N ALA A 17 6.83 11.57 -13.13
CA ALA A 17 7.02 10.54 -12.11
C ALA A 17 5.92 10.59 -11.04
N ALA A 18 5.51 11.77 -10.58
CA ALA A 18 4.43 11.94 -9.63
C ALA A 18 3.10 11.39 -10.17
N PHE A 19 2.77 11.68 -11.43
CA PHE A 19 1.57 11.15 -12.07
C PHE A 19 1.60 9.62 -12.19
N TYR A 20 2.75 9.05 -12.60
CA TYR A 20 2.93 7.61 -12.70
C TYR A 20 2.76 6.91 -11.35
N VAL A 21 3.39 7.43 -10.31
CA VAL A 21 3.32 6.85 -8.95
C VAL A 21 1.92 7.01 -8.36
N ALA A 22 1.21 8.11 -8.63
CA ALA A 22 -0.18 8.28 -8.21
C ALA A 22 -1.11 7.23 -8.85
N ILE A 23 -0.99 7.00 -10.16
CA ILE A 23 -1.75 5.93 -10.84
C ILE A 23 -1.38 4.57 -10.26
N SER A 24 -0.10 4.30 -10.05
CA SER A 24 0.37 3.05 -9.45
C SER A 24 -0.24 2.82 -8.06
N ALA A 25 -0.29 3.86 -7.21
CA ALA A 25 -0.89 3.81 -5.89
C ALA A 25 -2.40 3.49 -5.97
N MET A 26 -3.12 4.11 -6.91
CA MET A 26 -4.55 3.84 -7.11
C MET A 26 -4.80 2.40 -7.57
N LEU A 27 -4.01 1.89 -8.51
CA LEU A 27 -4.10 0.50 -8.98
C LEU A 27 -3.73 -0.49 -7.86
N ALA A 28 -2.66 -0.23 -7.11
CA ALA A 28 -2.25 -1.07 -5.99
C ALA A 28 -3.33 -1.09 -4.90
N TRP A 29 -3.96 0.05 -4.62
CA TRP A 29 -5.04 0.15 -3.63
C TRP A 29 -6.25 -0.69 -4.03
N LEU A 30 -6.74 -0.51 -5.27
CA LEU A 30 -7.91 -1.23 -5.77
C LEU A 30 -7.65 -2.75 -5.86
N THR A 31 -6.49 -3.15 -6.38
CA THR A 31 -6.12 -4.56 -6.50
C THR A 31 -5.96 -5.22 -5.14
N PHE A 32 -5.27 -4.58 -4.19
CA PHE A 32 -5.11 -5.11 -2.85
C PHE A 32 -6.44 -5.19 -2.07
N ALA A 33 -7.27 -4.14 -2.17
CA ALA A 33 -8.58 -4.13 -1.53
C ALA A 33 -9.50 -5.25 -2.06
N ARG A 34 -9.57 -5.41 -3.39
CA ARG A 34 -10.46 -6.42 -3.99
C ARG A 34 -9.92 -7.85 -3.91
N LEU A 35 -8.61 -8.06 -4.04
CA LEU A 35 -8.04 -9.40 -4.11
C LEU A 35 -7.60 -9.91 -2.75
N SER A 36 -6.85 -9.11 -1.99
CA SER A 36 -6.28 -9.53 -0.71
C SER A 36 -7.30 -9.38 0.43
N ILE A 37 -7.83 -8.17 0.63
CA ILE A 37 -8.72 -7.87 1.76
C ILE A 37 -10.03 -8.63 1.63
N ALA A 38 -10.70 -8.59 0.48
CA ALA A 38 -11.96 -9.30 0.30
C ALA A 38 -11.82 -10.82 0.49
N ARG A 39 -10.71 -11.41 0.02
CA ARG A 39 -10.40 -12.83 0.21
C ARG A 39 -10.15 -13.18 1.67
N ILE A 40 -9.36 -12.35 2.38
CA ILE A 40 -9.07 -12.55 3.81
C ILE A 40 -10.36 -12.38 4.63
N ALA A 41 -11.14 -11.33 4.38
CA ALA A 41 -12.41 -11.10 5.05
C ALA A 41 -13.41 -12.26 4.84
N LYS A 42 -13.51 -12.79 3.62
CA LYS A 42 -14.33 -13.97 3.33
C LYS A 42 -13.90 -15.19 4.14
N LYS A 43 -12.59 -15.44 4.24
CA LYS A 43 -12.04 -16.55 5.04
C LYS A 43 -12.21 -16.35 6.53
N MET A 44 -12.08 -15.12 7.02
CA MET A 44 -12.32 -14.78 8.42
C MET A 44 -13.78 -15.01 8.81
N ASN A 45 -14.72 -14.55 7.98
CA ASN A 45 -16.15 -14.77 8.20
C ASN A 45 -16.49 -16.27 8.18
N ALA A 46 -15.94 -17.04 7.23
CA ALA A 46 -16.12 -18.49 7.19
C ALA A 46 -15.55 -19.21 8.43
N ALA A 47 -14.56 -18.62 9.11
CA ALA A 47 -14.00 -19.14 10.35
C ALA A 47 -14.71 -18.61 11.62
N GLY A 48 -15.83 -17.88 11.47
CA GLY A 48 -16.58 -17.30 12.59
C GLY A 48 -15.88 -16.13 13.29
N LEU A 49 -14.88 -15.51 12.65
CA LEU A 49 -14.15 -14.38 13.21
C LEU A 49 -14.85 -13.07 12.88
N PRO A 50 -14.92 -12.13 13.84
CA PRO A 50 -15.54 -10.83 13.60
C PRO A 50 -14.73 -10.01 12.56
N PRO A 51 -15.39 -9.11 11.82
CA PRO A 51 -14.69 -8.17 10.96
C PRO A 51 -13.77 -7.28 11.78
N LEU A 52 -12.59 -6.97 11.24
CA LEU A 52 -11.63 -6.10 11.92
C LEU A 52 -12.06 -4.65 11.84
N ASP A 53 -12.17 -4.02 13.01
CA ASP A 53 -12.53 -2.60 13.13
C ASP A 53 -11.28 -1.72 13.13
N TRP A 54 -10.71 -1.48 11.94
CA TRP A 54 -9.57 -0.59 11.75
C TRP A 54 -9.99 0.83 11.37
N GLY A 55 -11.08 1.30 11.97
CA GLY A 55 -11.63 2.63 11.71
C GLY A 55 -12.34 2.74 10.36
N PRO A 56 -12.55 3.97 9.84
CA PRO A 56 -13.31 4.20 8.62
C PRO A 56 -12.69 3.49 7.41
N ASN A 57 -13.53 3.12 6.43
CA ASN A 57 -13.18 2.23 5.31
C ASN A 57 -11.88 2.61 4.56
N GLY A 58 -11.49 3.88 4.54
CA GLY A 58 -10.24 4.35 3.92
C GLY A 58 -8.97 3.92 4.66
N ASN A 59 -8.96 3.92 5.99
CA ASN A 59 -7.76 3.56 6.76
C ASN A 59 -7.53 2.06 6.86
N ARG A 60 -8.56 1.25 6.59
CA ARG A 60 -8.47 -0.22 6.68
C ARG A 60 -7.43 -0.79 5.73
N VAL A 61 -7.33 -0.24 4.52
CA VAL A 61 -6.47 -0.76 3.45
C VAL A 61 -4.97 -0.73 3.82
N PRO A 62 -4.39 0.41 4.22
CA PRO A 62 -3.01 0.46 4.67
C PRO A 62 -2.77 -0.34 5.96
N GLU A 63 -3.75 -0.47 6.86
CA GLU A 63 -3.59 -1.33 8.05
C GLU A 63 -3.49 -2.82 7.68
N TYR A 64 -4.30 -3.32 6.75
CA TYR A 64 -4.13 -4.68 6.19
C TYR A 64 -2.74 -4.87 5.60
N ALA A 65 -2.25 -3.89 4.85
CA ALA A 65 -0.93 -3.97 4.25
C ALA A 65 0.18 -4.01 5.32
N ARG A 66 0.12 -3.14 6.33
CA ARG A 66 1.09 -3.11 7.43
C ARG A 66 1.10 -4.42 8.22
N GLU A 67 -0.06 -4.94 8.58
CA GLU A 67 -0.17 -6.22 9.27
C GLU A 67 0.43 -7.36 8.44
N ILE A 68 0.08 -7.46 7.16
CA ILE A 68 0.61 -8.51 6.27
C ILE A 68 2.13 -8.36 6.08
N LEU A 69 2.71 -7.16 6.09
CA LEU A 69 4.16 -7.01 5.96
C LEU A 69 4.93 -7.48 7.19
N LYS A 70 4.31 -7.47 8.39
CA LYS A 70 4.92 -8.01 9.63
C LYS A 70 5.26 -9.49 9.49
N THR A 71 4.58 -10.24 8.62
CA THR A 71 4.81 -11.69 8.44
C THR A 71 6.21 -12.09 7.95
N LYS A 72 6.99 -11.19 7.31
CA LYS A 72 8.33 -11.52 6.77
C LYS A 72 9.48 -11.19 7.74
N LYS A 73 9.27 -10.35 8.77
CA LYS A 73 10.26 -10.16 9.85
C LYS A 73 10.15 -11.30 10.86
N GLY A 74 10.78 -12.44 10.55
CA GLY A 74 11.20 -13.48 11.50
C GLY A 74 10.14 -13.99 12.49
N PHE A 75 9.41 -15.03 12.08
CA PHE A 75 9.22 -16.33 12.78
C PHE A 75 9.21 -16.48 14.32
N ASN A 76 9.00 -15.44 15.14
CA ASN A 76 8.96 -15.60 16.60
C ASN A 76 7.86 -14.79 17.31
N THR A 77 6.93 -14.16 16.59
CA THR A 77 5.76 -13.56 17.25
C THR A 77 4.85 -14.68 17.74
N PRO A 78 4.57 -14.79 19.06
CA PRO A 78 3.72 -15.86 19.59
C PRO A 78 2.39 -15.90 18.84
N VAL A 79 1.92 -17.11 18.52
CA VAL A 79 0.66 -17.36 17.80
C VAL A 79 -0.54 -16.63 18.44
N GLN A 80 -0.45 -16.36 19.74
CA GLN A 80 -1.46 -15.67 20.56
C GLN A 80 -1.53 -14.14 20.32
N LEU A 81 -0.53 -13.53 19.70
CA LEU A 81 -0.48 -12.09 19.33
C LEU A 81 -0.66 -11.86 17.83
N ARG A 82 -0.92 -12.92 17.06
CA ARG A 82 -1.02 -12.84 15.60
C ARG A 82 -2.40 -12.33 15.21
N SER A 83 -2.46 -11.15 14.58
CA SER A 83 -3.67 -10.62 13.95
C SER A 83 -4.36 -11.73 13.13
N PRO A 84 -5.69 -11.90 13.21
CA PRO A 84 -6.40 -12.96 12.47
C PRO A 84 -6.13 -12.92 10.96
N VAL A 85 -5.82 -11.73 10.43
CA VAL A 85 -5.38 -11.51 9.03
C VAL A 85 -4.20 -12.40 8.66
N LEU A 86 -3.22 -12.51 9.55
CA LEU A 86 -1.97 -13.24 9.32
C LEU A 86 -2.20 -14.75 9.18
N ARG A 87 -3.30 -15.27 9.73
CA ARG A 87 -3.69 -16.67 9.57
C ARG A 87 -4.16 -16.99 8.15
N PHE A 88 -4.68 -16.00 7.43
CA PHE A 88 -5.26 -16.18 6.08
C PHE A 88 -4.45 -15.48 4.97
N ALA A 89 -3.47 -14.66 5.35
CA ALA A 89 -2.52 -14.04 4.44
C ALA A 89 -1.67 -15.09 3.71
N THR A 90 -1.34 -14.80 2.47
CA THR A 90 -0.52 -15.62 1.58
C THR A 90 0.72 -14.83 1.16
N PRO A 91 1.77 -15.51 0.65
CA PRO A 91 2.95 -14.82 0.12
C PRO A 91 2.62 -13.79 -0.97
N LYS A 92 1.57 -14.03 -1.77
CA LYS A 92 1.11 -13.08 -2.80
C LYS A 92 0.57 -11.78 -2.20
N ASP A 93 -0.19 -11.87 -1.10
CA ASP A 93 -0.69 -10.68 -0.42
C ASP A 93 0.45 -9.83 0.15
N TRP A 94 1.58 -10.45 0.50
CA TRP A 94 2.77 -9.74 0.96
C TRP A 94 3.36 -8.85 -0.13
N TYR A 95 3.49 -9.35 -1.36
CA TYR A 95 3.97 -8.54 -2.49
C TYR A 95 2.99 -7.42 -2.83
N LEU A 96 1.69 -7.69 -2.81
CA LEU A 96 0.67 -6.67 -3.05
C LEU A 96 0.65 -5.60 -1.93
N ALA A 97 0.83 -6.01 -0.67
CA ALA A 97 0.95 -5.09 0.46
C ALA A 97 2.20 -4.21 0.36
N LEU A 98 3.34 -4.80 -0.05
CA LEU A 98 4.57 -4.05 -0.27
C LEU A 98 4.39 -3.03 -1.39
N TRP A 99 3.85 -3.46 -2.52
CA TRP A 99 3.59 -2.59 -3.67
C TRP A 99 2.66 -1.44 -3.30
N LEU A 100 1.57 -1.73 -2.58
CA LEU A 100 0.66 -0.71 -2.08
C LEU A 100 1.36 0.32 -1.20
N LEU A 101 2.12 -0.09 -0.18
CA LEU A 101 2.76 0.87 0.72
C LEU A 101 3.84 1.67 0.01
N VAL A 102 4.65 1.05 -0.84
CA VAL A 102 5.70 1.75 -1.60
C VAL A 102 5.08 2.79 -2.53
N SER A 103 4.04 2.42 -3.29
CA SER A 103 3.36 3.36 -4.18
C SER A 103 2.63 4.46 -3.40
N LEU A 104 1.98 4.12 -2.27
CA LEU A 104 1.29 5.09 -1.44
C LEU A 104 2.25 6.12 -0.85
N TYR A 105 3.32 5.69 -0.17
CA TYR A 105 4.31 6.60 0.39
C TYR A 105 5.09 7.36 -0.69
N GLY A 106 5.37 6.71 -1.83
CA GLY A 106 5.97 7.37 -2.98
C GLY A 106 5.08 8.51 -3.50
N SER A 107 3.77 8.28 -3.61
CA SER A 107 2.82 9.31 -4.05
C SER A 107 2.73 10.46 -3.04
N MET A 108 2.73 10.17 -1.73
CA MET A 108 2.72 11.20 -0.68
C MET A 108 3.98 12.07 -0.68
N ALA A 109 5.11 11.59 -1.19
CA ALA A 109 6.33 12.38 -1.32
C ALA A 109 6.40 13.13 -2.65
N LEU A 110 6.11 12.46 -3.77
CA LEU A 110 6.32 13.00 -5.11
C LEU A 110 5.21 13.94 -5.59
N VAL A 111 3.96 13.71 -5.18
CA VAL A 111 2.84 14.57 -5.62
C VAL A 111 2.93 15.98 -5.04
N PRO A 112 3.18 16.17 -3.72
CA PRO A 112 3.38 17.52 -3.18
C PRO A 112 4.59 18.21 -3.79
N LEU A 113 5.68 17.48 -4.02
CA LEU A 113 6.87 18.02 -4.67
C LEU A 113 6.55 18.50 -6.09
N ALA A 114 5.82 17.71 -6.88
CA ALA A 114 5.39 18.11 -8.22
C ALA A 114 4.46 19.32 -8.22
N LEU A 115 3.55 19.43 -7.25
CA LEU A 115 2.65 20.57 -7.12
C LEU A 115 3.38 21.88 -6.79
N LEU A 116 4.54 21.82 -6.12
CA LEU A 116 5.37 22.99 -5.85
C LEU A 116 6.19 23.46 -7.06
N LEU A 117 6.31 22.62 -8.09
CA LEU A 117 7.06 22.89 -9.32
C LEU A 117 6.15 23.34 -10.49
N CYS A 118 4.83 23.26 -10.31
CA CYS A 118 3.82 23.79 -11.24
C CYS A 118 3.56 25.28 -10.97
#